data_AF-A0A9D6IGV4-F1
#
_entry.id   AF-A0A9D6IGV4-F1
#
_cell.length_a   1.000
_cell.length_b   1.000
_cell.length_c   1.000
_cell.angle_alpha   90.00
_cell.angle_beta   90.00
_cell.angle_gamma   90.00
#
_symmetry.space_group_name_H-M   'P 1'
#
loop_
_entity.id
_entity.type
_entity.pdbx_description
1 polymer ?
#
loop_
_entity_poly.entity_id
_entity_poly.type
_entity_poly.pdbx_seq_one_letter_code
_entity_poly.pdbx_strand_id
1 'polypeptide(L)'
;MLLAAVVLLTLGILYECATHVGRGWLRGEAFFDGRPTSYWRLRCDEWLDRFDTPEAAAPWAQSYLGFTFVKPGVESSPQLNVIVPMFGFLGFDAKPARPPNWWKQQWNALCGEKDHCYAPKVLWGIPDAEPVLRELNDQAKYRRFTVQALERAKLYVEIRQQLEKEGFQVIHEQHGFPRQ
;
A
#
# COMPACT_ATOMS: atom_id res chain seq x y z
N MET A 1 9.61 11.04 38.06
CA MET A 1 9.74 11.80 36.79
C MET A 1 10.88 11.30 35.91
N LEU A 2 12.10 11.12 36.43
CA LEU A 2 13.25 10.65 35.63
C LEU A 2 13.01 9.32 34.90
N LEU A 3 12.47 8.30 35.60
CA LEU A 3 12.16 7.00 35.00
C LEU A 3 11.16 7.12 33.84
N ALA A 4 10.10 7.91 34.02
CA ALA A 4 9.10 8.14 32.98
C ALA A 4 9.70 8.83 31.75
N ALA A 5 10.60 9.82 31.95
CA ALA A 5 11.30 10.49 30.86
C ALA A 5 12.21 9.52 30.08
N VAL A 6 12.96 8.65 30.77
CA VAL A 6 13.81 7.63 30.13
C VAL A 6 12.96 6.61 29.34
N VAL A 7 11.81 6.20 29.86
CA VAL A 7 10.90 5.29 29.16
C VAL A 7 10.36 5.96 27.89
N LEU A 8 9.87 7.20 27.98
CA LEU A 8 9.36 7.94 26.81
C LEU A 8 10.44 8.17 25.76
N LEU A 9 11.66 8.52 26.17
CA LEU A 9 12.78 8.69 25.25
C LEU A 9 13.15 7.39 24.54
N THR A 10 13.22 6.28 25.28
CA THR A 10 13.46 4.95 24.72
C THR A 10 12.39 4.57 23.71
N LEU A 11 11.10 4.78 24.03
CA LEU A 11 9.99 4.51 23.12
C LEU A 11 10.07 5.39 21.86
N GLY A 12 10.43 6.67 22.00
CA GLY A 12 10.63 7.58 20.87
C GLY A 12 11.77 7.15 19.96
N ILE A 13 12.91 6.72 20.53
CA ILE A 13 14.04 6.19 19.77
C ILE A 13 13.65 4.91 19.02
N LEU A 14 12.98 3.97 19.70
CA LEU A 14 12.53 2.73 19.08
C LEU A 14 11.54 3.00 17.95
N TYR A 15 10.60 3.93 18.15
CA TYR A 15 9.66 4.36 17.12
C TYR A 15 10.38 4.97 15.92
N GLU A 16 11.34 5.88 16.14
CA GLU A 16 12.10 6.50 15.06
C GLU A 16 12.95 5.48 14.29
N CYS A 17 13.60 4.56 14.99
CA CYS A 17 14.37 3.49 14.36
C CYS A 17 13.48 2.56 13.51
N ALA A 18 12.26 2.28 13.94
CA ALA A 18 11.34 1.41 13.21
C ALA A 18 10.64 2.11 12.03
N THR A 19 10.42 3.42 12.11
CA THR A 19 9.50 4.13 11.19
C THR A 19 10.16 5.22 10.35
N HIS A 20 11.32 5.72 10.76
CA HIS A 20 12.08 6.82 10.15
C HIS A 20 11.33 8.16 10.04
N VAL A 21 10.21 8.33 10.74
CA VAL A 21 9.28 9.46 10.56
C VAL A 21 9.96 10.81 10.80
N GLY A 22 10.70 10.95 11.90
CA GLY A 22 11.41 12.18 12.26
C GLY A 22 12.49 12.54 11.23
N ARG A 23 13.32 11.57 10.81
CA ARG A 23 14.31 11.79 9.75
C ARG A 23 13.68 12.18 8.42
N GLY A 24 12.60 11.50 8.04
CA GLY A 24 11.87 11.80 6.80
C GLY A 24 11.28 13.20 6.80
N TRP A 25 10.65 13.59 7.91
CA TRP A 25 10.09 14.94 8.08
C TRP A 25 11.18 16.02 8.00
N LEU A 26 12.31 15.84 8.68
CA LEU A 26 13.44 16.79 8.63
C LEU A 26 14.05 16.95 7.22
N ARG A 27 13.93 15.92 6.38
CA ARG A 27 14.43 15.93 5.00
C ARG A 27 13.40 16.39 3.97
N GLY A 28 12.16 16.63 4.39
CA GLY A 28 11.06 16.94 3.48
C GLY A 28 10.71 15.78 2.55
N GLU A 29 10.91 14.53 2.98
CA GLU A 29 10.56 13.34 2.20
C GLU A 29 9.03 13.21 2.08
N ALA A 30 8.56 12.67 0.95
CA ALA A 30 7.17 12.24 0.80
C ALA A 30 6.81 11.13 1.80
N PHE A 31 5.53 11.07 2.17
CA PHE A 31 4.99 10.08 3.10
C PHE A 31 3.88 9.25 2.45
N PHE A 32 3.85 7.96 2.81
CA PHE A 32 2.76 7.05 2.52
C PHE A 32 2.55 6.11 3.71
N ASP A 33 1.30 5.91 4.15
CA ASP A 33 0.93 5.10 5.31
C ASP A 33 1.67 5.49 6.62
N GLY A 34 1.90 6.80 6.80
CA GLY A 34 2.65 7.33 7.93
C GLY A 34 4.13 6.95 7.95
N ARG A 35 4.71 6.61 6.80
CA ARG A 35 6.13 6.27 6.63
C ARG A 35 6.74 7.09 5.50
N PRO A 36 7.97 7.61 5.66
CA PRO A 36 8.61 8.43 4.64
C PRO A 36 9.23 7.58 3.53
N THR A 37 9.63 8.22 2.42
CA THR A 37 10.29 7.56 1.29
C THR A 37 11.52 6.75 1.69
N SER A 38 12.35 7.21 2.63
CA SER A 38 13.53 6.43 3.08
C SER A 38 13.16 5.10 3.75
N TYR A 39 12.05 5.02 4.47
CA TYR A 39 11.53 3.75 5.00
C TYR A 39 11.11 2.83 3.84
N TRP A 40 10.32 3.36 2.90
CA TRP A 40 9.85 2.57 1.76
C TRP A 40 10.99 2.09 0.85
N ARG A 41 12.03 2.92 0.69
CA ARG A 41 13.26 2.57 -0.01
C ARG A 41 13.93 1.35 0.61
N LEU A 42 14.10 1.35 1.94
CA LEU A 42 14.65 0.22 2.68
C LEU A 42 13.83 -1.06 2.44
N ARG A 43 12.50 -0.96 2.50
CA ARG A 43 11.61 -2.13 2.27
C ARG A 43 11.69 -2.64 0.82
N CYS A 44 11.82 -1.75 -0.16
CA CYS A 44 12.03 -2.12 -1.55
C CYS A 44 13.38 -2.80 -1.76
N ASP A 45 14.44 -2.32 -1.10
CA ASP A 45 15.78 -2.94 -1.15
C ASP A 45 15.75 -4.33 -0.53
N GLU A 46 15.24 -4.46 0.70
CA GLU A 46 15.09 -5.76 1.38
C GLU A 46 14.26 -6.77 0.57
N TRP A 47 13.32 -6.30 -0.25
CA TRP A 47 12.53 -7.14 -1.14
C TRP A 47 13.31 -7.53 -2.40
N LEU A 48 13.94 -6.56 -3.08
CA LEU A 48 14.73 -6.81 -4.29
C LEU A 48 15.94 -7.71 -4.03
N ASP A 49 16.61 -7.56 -2.88
CA ASP A 49 17.77 -8.36 -2.48
C ASP A 49 17.45 -9.87 -2.32
N ARG A 50 16.17 -10.25 -2.34
CA ARG A 50 15.72 -11.67 -2.29
C ARG A 50 15.71 -12.33 -3.66
N PHE A 51 15.83 -11.55 -4.73
CA PHE A 51 15.75 -12.02 -6.10
C PHE A 51 17.07 -11.75 -6.81
N ASP A 52 17.54 -12.75 -7.57
CA ASP A 52 18.77 -12.60 -8.35
C ASP A 52 18.65 -11.50 -9.42
N THR A 53 17.43 -11.26 -9.92
CA THR A 53 17.14 -10.25 -10.94
C THR A 53 15.80 -9.55 -10.68
N PRO A 54 15.63 -8.29 -11.15
CA PRO A 54 14.33 -7.62 -11.13
C PRO A 54 13.23 -8.40 -11.88
N GLU A 55 13.59 -9.17 -12.90
CA GLU A 55 12.67 -10.04 -13.64
C GLU A 55 12.11 -11.15 -12.76
N ALA A 56 12.93 -11.74 -11.88
CA ALA A 56 12.50 -12.76 -10.93
C ALA A 56 11.57 -12.18 -9.84
N ALA A 57 11.70 -10.88 -9.53
CA ALA A 57 10.83 -10.18 -8.59
C ALA A 57 9.45 -9.82 -9.18
N ALA A 58 9.34 -9.67 -10.51
CA ALA A 58 8.14 -9.17 -11.17
C ALA A 58 6.83 -9.94 -10.87
N PRO A 59 6.80 -11.29 -10.82
CA PRO A 59 5.59 -12.02 -10.44
C PRO A 59 5.10 -11.68 -9.03
N TRP A 60 6.02 -11.33 -8.13
CA TRP A 60 5.73 -11.03 -6.73
C TRP A 60 5.37 -9.56 -6.49
N ALA A 61 5.54 -8.72 -7.49
CA ALA A 61 4.97 -7.37 -7.50
C ALA A 61 3.45 -7.42 -7.68
N GLN A 62 2.88 -8.53 -8.16
CA GLN A 62 1.44 -8.69 -8.30
C GLN A 62 0.74 -8.63 -6.93
N SER A 63 0.06 -7.51 -6.68
CA SER A 63 -0.94 -7.40 -5.61
C SER A 63 -2.32 -7.22 -6.22
N TYR A 64 -3.38 -7.36 -5.42
CA TYR A 64 -4.74 -6.99 -5.82
C TYR A 64 -5.16 -5.68 -5.15
N LEU A 65 -5.81 -4.85 -5.94
CA LEU A 65 -6.30 -3.54 -5.53
C LEU A 65 -7.81 -3.62 -5.77
N GLY A 66 -8.53 -3.93 -4.70
CA GLY A 66 -9.93 -4.31 -4.70
C GLY A 66 -10.81 -3.21 -4.12
N PHE A 67 -11.92 -2.89 -4.78
CA PHE A 67 -12.94 -1.97 -4.26
C PHE A 67 -14.28 -2.63 -4.21
N THR A 68 -15.00 -2.43 -3.11
CA THR A 68 -16.42 -2.77 -3.03
C THR A 68 -17.24 -1.50 -3.18
N PHE A 69 -18.06 -1.47 -4.23
CA PHE A 69 -19.01 -0.40 -4.50
C PHE A 69 -20.44 -0.84 -4.23
N VAL A 70 -21.29 0.09 -3.79
CA VAL A 70 -22.73 -0.09 -3.67
C VAL A 70 -23.47 1.10 -4.29
N LYS A 71 -24.65 0.85 -4.85
CA LYS A 71 -25.53 1.92 -5.31
C LYS A 71 -26.57 2.25 -4.22
N PRO A 72 -26.53 3.44 -3.62
CA PRO A 72 -27.46 3.81 -2.56
C PRO A 72 -28.90 3.84 -3.09
N GLY A 73 -29.86 3.43 -2.24
CA GLY A 73 -31.29 3.44 -2.59
C GLY A 73 -31.78 2.20 -3.38
N VAL A 74 -30.91 1.21 -3.62
CA VAL A 74 -31.31 -0.09 -4.18
C VAL A 74 -31.23 -1.14 -3.08
N GLU A 75 -32.38 -1.69 -2.68
CA GLU A 75 -32.54 -2.60 -1.54
C GLU A 75 -31.69 -3.89 -1.64
N SER A 76 -31.32 -4.26 -2.88
CA SER A 76 -30.46 -5.39 -3.22
C SER A 76 -29.29 -4.99 -4.13
N SER A 77 -28.69 -3.83 -3.86
CA SER A 77 -27.57 -3.32 -4.66
C SER A 77 -26.46 -4.36 -4.84
N PRO A 78 -26.12 -4.78 -6.07
CA PRO A 78 -25.02 -5.71 -6.28
C PRO A 78 -23.72 -5.05 -5.79
N GLN A 79 -23.00 -5.76 -4.92
CA GLN A 79 -21.65 -5.35 -4.53
C GLN A 79 -20.74 -5.57 -5.73
N LEU A 80 -20.27 -4.48 -6.34
CA LEU A 80 -19.29 -4.57 -7.40
C LEU A 80 -17.91 -4.63 -6.78
N ASN A 81 -17.21 -5.76 -6.97
CA ASN A 81 -15.81 -5.93 -6.60
C ASN A 81 -14.94 -5.68 -7.83
N VAL A 82 -14.26 -4.53 -7.87
CA VAL A 82 -13.33 -4.20 -8.96
C VAL A 82 -11.92 -4.54 -8.52
N ILE A 83 -11.24 -5.40 -9.26
CA ILE A 83 -9.83 -5.73 -9.05
C ILE A 83 -9.01 -5.10 -10.18
N VAL A 84 -8.14 -4.15 -9.84
CA VAL A 84 -7.21 -3.56 -10.80
C VAL A 84 -5.92 -4.36 -10.75
N PRO A 85 -5.56 -5.21 -11.73
CA PRO A 85 -4.29 -5.96 -11.69
C PRO A 85 -3.08 -5.06 -11.91
N MET A 86 -1.91 -5.49 -11.45
CA MET A 86 -0.64 -4.86 -11.83
C MET A 86 -0.15 -5.33 -13.21
N PHE A 87 -0.50 -6.54 -13.62
CA PHE A 87 -0.15 -7.12 -14.93
C PHE A 87 -1.37 -7.83 -15.54
N GLY A 88 -1.93 -7.24 -16.60
CA GLY A 88 -2.65 -7.93 -17.69
C GLY A 88 -3.92 -8.76 -17.42
N PHE A 89 -4.35 -9.01 -16.18
CA PHE A 89 -5.52 -9.87 -15.92
C PHE A 89 -6.54 -9.26 -14.94
N LEU A 90 -7.65 -8.75 -15.47
CA LEU A 90 -8.84 -8.38 -14.69
C LEU A 90 -9.58 -9.66 -14.28
N GLY A 91 -9.43 -10.08 -13.02
CA GLY A 91 -10.26 -11.13 -12.42
C GLY A 91 -11.34 -10.51 -11.54
N PHE A 92 -12.54 -11.09 -11.49
CA PHE A 92 -13.58 -10.72 -10.52
C PHE A 92 -13.65 -11.87 -9.48
N ASP A 93 -13.38 -11.58 -8.21
CA ASP A 93 -13.59 -12.55 -7.12
C ASP A 93 -14.49 -11.90 -6.05
N ALA A 94 -15.49 -12.64 -5.57
CA ALA A 94 -16.47 -12.19 -4.60
C ALA A 94 -16.26 -12.96 -3.30
N LYS A 95 -15.56 -12.35 -2.33
CA LYS A 95 -15.47 -12.89 -0.97
C LYS A 95 -15.88 -11.83 0.05
N PRO A 96 -16.67 -12.20 1.08
CA PRO A 96 -16.99 -11.29 2.16
C PRO A 96 -15.74 -11.05 3.01
N ALA A 97 -15.25 -9.82 3.04
CA ALA A 97 -14.14 -9.44 3.89
C ALA A 97 -14.62 -8.68 5.13
N ARG A 98 -14.17 -9.13 6.31
CA ARG A 98 -14.33 -8.37 7.54
C ARG A 98 -13.22 -7.33 7.63
N PRO A 99 -13.54 -6.03 7.86
CA PRO A 99 -12.50 -5.03 8.09
C PRO A 99 -11.70 -5.39 9.36
N PRO A 100 -10.37 -5.20 9.36
CA PRO A 100 -9.57 -5.38 10.57
C PRO A 100 -9.96 -4.34 11.62
N ASN A 101 -9.93 -4.72 12.91
CA ASN A 101 -10.17 -3.76 14.00
C ASN A 101 -8.96 -2.81 14.18
N TRP A 102 -9.18 -1.69 14.86
CA TRP A 102 -8.18 -0.65 15.10
C TRP A 102 -6.87 -1.19 15.71
N TRP A 103 -6.98 -2.10 16.69
CA TRP A 103 -5.81 -2.75 17.29
C TRP A 103 -4.98 -3.54 16.30
N LYS A 104 -5.62 -4.27 15.38
CA LYS A 104 -4.93 -5.05 14.36
C LYS A 104 -4.27 -4.15 13.30
N GLN A 105 -4.89 -3.02 12.96
CA GLN A 105 -4.25 -1.99 12.12
C GLN A 105 -2.98 -1.43 12.80
N GLN A 106 -3.09 -1.04 14.08
CA GLN A 106 -1.96 -0.49 14.81
C GLN A 106 -0.84 -1.52 15.01
N TRP A 107 -1.19 -2.77 15.29
CA TRP A 107 -0.24 -3.86 15.44
C TRP A 107 0.47 -4.19 14.13
N ASN A 108 -0.25 -4.24 13.01
CA ASN A 108 0.37 -4.42 11.69
C ASN A 108 1.31 -3.25 11.34
N ALA A 109 0.95 -2.01 11.70
CA ALA A 109 1.80 -0.85 11.51
C ALA A 109 3.12 -0.92 12.32
N LEU A 110 3.12 -1.62 13.45
CA LEU A 110 4.30 -1.82 14.32
C LEU A 110 5.13 -3.05 13.93
N CYS A 111 4.50 -4.16 13.54
CA CYS A 111 5.19 -5.42 13.25
C CYS A 111 5.72 -5.54 11.81
N GLY A 112 5.45 -4.55 10.95
CA GLY A 112 5.82 -4.60 9.54
C GLY A 112 5.03 -5.63 8.73
N GLU A 113 5.20 -5.60 7.41
CA GLU A 113 4.59 -6.57 6.50
C GLU A 113 5.21 -7.97 6.70
N LYS A 114 4.37 -8.96 7.03
CA LYS A 114 4.76 -10.35 7.32
C LYS A 114 4.91 -11.25 6.08
N ASP A 115 4.41 -10.81 4.94
CA ASP A 115 4.40 -11.62 3.71
C ASP A 115 5.68 -11.35 2.90
N HIS A 116 6.73 -12.10 3.23
CA HIS A 116 8.12 -11.87 2.81
C HIS A 116 8.41 -12.14 1.32
N CYS A 117 7.48 -12.66 0.54
CA CYS A 117 7.71 -12.88 -0.90
C CYS A 117 7.20 -11.71 -1.75
N TYR A 118 6.20 -10.97 -1.29
CA TYR A 118 5.55 -9.96 -2.12
C TYR A 118 6.18 -8.57 -2.02
N ALA A 119 5.91 -7.75 -3.04
CA ALA A 119 6.38 -6.37 -3.07
C ALA A 119 5.80 -5.55 -1.90
N PRO A 120 6.55 -4.55 -1.40
CA PRO A 120 6.06 -3.63 -0.38
C PRO A 120 4.80 -2.87 -0.83
N LYS A 121 3.91 -2.53 0.11
CA LYS A 121 2.62 -1.85 -0.18
C LYS A 121 2.73 -0.58 -1.01
N VAL A 122 3.82 0.17 -0.89
CA VAL A 122 4.08 1.36 -1.73
C VAL A 122 4.04 1.04 -3.22
N LEU A 123 4.46 -0.16 -3.63
CA LEU A 123 4.48 -0.60 -5.02
C LEU A 123 3.12 -1.15 -5.50
N TRP A 124 2.10 -1.22 -4.65
CA TRP A 124 0.81 -1.81 -5.03
C TRP A 124 -0.05 -0.91 -5.92
N GLY A 125 0.40 0.31 -6.23
CA GLY A 125 -0.35 1.27 -7.05
C GLY A 125 -1.55 1.89 -6.33
N ILE A 126 -1.42 2.08 -5.02
CA ILE A 126 -2.39 2.83 -4.22
C ILE A 126 -2.19 4.33 -4.52
N PRO A 127 -3.24 5.10 -4.83
CA PRO A 127 -3.11 6.51 -5.21
C PRO A 127 -2.32 7.37 -4.22
N ASP A 128 -2.57 7.19 -2.92
CA ASP A 128 -1.88 7.93 -1.85
C ASP A 128 -0.35 7.67 -1.81
N ALA A 129 0.13 6.60 -2.45
CA ALA A 129 1.56 6.31 -2.55
C ALA A 129 2.24 7.11 -3.67
N GLU A 130 1.51 7.84 -4.52
CA GLU A 130 2.04 8.55 -5.67
C GLU A 130 3.26 9.45 -5.35
N PRO A 131 3.24 10.29 -4.30
CA PRO A 131 4.40 11.14 -3.98
C PRO A 131 5.67 10.33 -3.69
N VAL A 132 5.54 9.25 -2.92
CA VAL A 132 6.66 8.34 -2.59
C VAL A 132 7.11 7.59 -3.85
N LEU A 133 6.18 7.12 -4.67
CA LEU A 133 6.49 6.44 -5.93
C LEU A 133 7.28 7.33 -6.88
N ARG A 134 6.96 8.63 -6.96
CA ARG A 134 7.69 9.61 -7.77
C ARG A 134 9.14 9.77 -7.29
N GLU A 135 9.36 9.93 -5.99
CA GLU A 135 10.72 10.01 -5.43
C GLU A 135 11.53 8.71 -5.62
N LEU A 136 10.88 7.53 -5.52
CA LEU A 136 11.54 6.26 -5.81
C LEU A 136 11.88 6.10 -7.30
N ASN A 137 11.03 6.61 -8.19
CA ASN A 137 11.18 6.48 -9.65
C ASN A 137 12.46 7.14 -10.21
N ASP A 138 13.04 8.09 -9.46
CA ASP A 138 14.31 8.73 -9.80
C ASP A 138 15.49 7.74 -9.79
N GLN A 139 15.36 6.62 -9.05
CA GLN A 139 16.37 5.56 -9.02
C GLN A 139 16.07 4.47 -10.03
N ALA A 140 17.02 4.18 -10.91
CA ALA A 140 16.86 3.22 -12.02
C ALA A 140 16.38 1.84 -11.56
N LYS A 141 16.87 1.36 -10.40
CA LYS A 141 16.51 0.04 -9.85
C LYS A 141 15.02 -0.12 -9.49
N TYR A 142 14.32 0.97 -9.16
CA TYR A 142 12.89 0.90 -8.82
C TYR A 142 11.98 1.24 -10.00
N ARG A 143 12.51 1.93 -11.02
CA ARG A 143 11.73 2.56 -12.10
C ARG A 143 10.69 1.63 -12.73
N ARG A 144 11.05 0.38 -13.01
CA ARG A 144 10.14 -0.60 -13.60
C ARG A 144 8.86 -0.78 -12.77
N PHE A 145 9.02 -0.94 -11.47
CA PHE A 145 7.90 -1.17 -10.55
C PHE A 145 7.14 0.12 -10.24
N THR A 146 7.85 1.25 -10.10
CA THR A 146 7.21 2.54 -9.80
C THR A 146 6.38 3.05 -10.97
N VAL A 147 6.83 2.88 -12.22
CA VAL A 147 6.02 3.24 -13.41
C VAL A 147 4.71 2.46 -13.42
N GLN A 148 4.77 1.14 -13.22
CA GLN A 148 3.58 0.28 -13.19
C GLN A 148 2.64 0.62 -12.04
N ALA A 149 3.20 0.87 -10.84
CA ALA A 149 2.42 1.30 -9.69
C ALA A 149 1.72 2.64 -9.95
N LEU A 150 2.40 3.60 -10.57
CA LEU A 150 1.84 4.89 -10.96
C LEU A 150 0.73 4.76 -12.02
N GLU A 151 0.93 3.93 -13.04
CA GLU A 151 -0.11 3.65 -14.04
C GLU A 151 -1.35 3.02 -13.41
N ARG A 152 -1.15 2.07 -12.50
CA ARG A 152 -2.22 1.42 -11.75
C ARG A 152 -2.96 2.40 -10.83
N ALA A 153 -2.24 3.30 -10.16
CA ALA A 153 -2.83 4.35 -9.33
C ALA A 153 -3.71 5.31 -10.16
N LYS A 154 -3.31 5.63 -11.39
CA LYS A 154 -4.15 6.42 -12.30
C LYS A 154 -5.42 5.67 -12.70
N LEU A 155 -5.27 4.42 -13.14
CA LEU A 155 -6.40 3.57 -13.53
C LEU A 155 -7.40 3.39 -12.39
N TYR A 156 -6.92 3.25 -11.15
CA TYR A 156 -7.76 3.25 -9.95
C TYR A 156 -8.64 4.49 -9.88
N VAL A 157 -8.02 5.68 -9.99
CA VAL A 157 -8.72 6.96 -9.85
C VAL A 157 -9.75 7.12 -10.97
N GLU A 158 -9.41 6.72 -12.20
CA GLU A 158 -10.32 6.74 -13.34
C GLU A 158 -11.54 5.84 -13.12
N ILE A 159 -11.34 4.59 -12.74
CA ILE A 159 -12.43 3.64 -12.47
C ILE A 159 -13.32 4.14 -11.34
N ARG A 160 -12.72 4.65 -10.25
CA ARG A 160 -13.46 5.21 -9.12
C ARG A 160 -14.32 6.39 -9.56
N GLN A 161 -13.75 7.34 -10.29
CA GLN A 161 -14.49 8.50 -10.80
C GLN A 161 -15.61 8.10 -11.76
N GLN A 162 -15.40 7.09 -12.60
CA GLN A 162 -16.45 6.58 -13.49
C GLN A 162 -17.61 5.98 -12.69
N LEU A 163 -17.32 5.14 -11.70
CA LEU A 163 -18.35 4.50 -10.89
C LEU A 163 -19.12 5.51 -10.02
N GLU A 164 -18.41 6.51 -9.46
CA GLU A 164 -19.05 7.62 -8.75
C GLU A 164 -20.01 8.41 -9.65
N LYS A 165 -19.64 8.65 -10.93
CA LYS A 165 -20.54 9.28 -11.93
C LYS A 165 -21.76 8.42 -12.26
N GLU A 166 -21.64 7.09 -12.20
CA GLU A 166 -22.75 6.14 -12.40
C GLU A 166 -23.65 5.98 -11.15
N GLY A 167 -23.32 6.72 -10.09
CA GLY A 167 -24.07 6.77 -8.83
C GLY A 167 -23.67 5.69 -7.83
N PHE A 168 -22.51 5.03 -8.01
CA PHE A 168 -21.97 4.12 -7.02
C PHE A 168 -21.21 4.88 -5.92
N GLN A 169 -21.16 4.29 -4.73
CA GLN A 169 -20.39 4.76 -3.59
C GLN A 169 -19.39 3.68 -3.16
N VAL A 170 -18.14 4.08 -2.91
CA VAL A 170 -17.12 3.20 -2.32
C VAL A 170 -17.47 2.97 -0.85
N ILE A 171 -17.63 1.71 -0.44
CA ILE A 171 -17.86 1.36 0.98
C ILE A 171 -16.67 0.65 1.60
N HIS A 172 -15.80 0.06 0.79
CA HIS A 172 -14.62 -0.62 1.27
C HIS A 172 -13.50 -0.60 0.24
N GLU A 173 -12.32 -0.19 0.69
CA GLU A 173 -11.07 -0.30 -0.06
C GLU A 173 -10.25 -1.44 0.53
N GLN A 174 -9.95 -2.45 -0.29
CA GLN A 174 -9.12 -3.59 0.07
C GLN A 174 -7.78 -3.50 -0.62
N HIS A 175 -6.72 -3.59 0.18
CA HIS A 175 -5.36 -3.70 -0.29
C HIS A 175 -4.78 -4.97 0.30
N GLY A 176 -4.39 -5.92 -0.56
CA GLY A 176 -3.80 -7.17 -0.06
C GLY A 176 -3.48 -8.17 -1.15
N PHE A 177 -2.95 -9.30 -0.70
CA PHE A 177 -2.63 -10.45 -1.55
C PHE A 177 -3.81 -11.41 -1.66
N PRO A 178 -3.93 -12.15 -2.76
CA PRO A 178 -4.79 -13.32 -2.76
C PRO A 178 -4.35 -14.24 -1.63
N ARG A 179 -5.29 -14.66 -0.78
CA ARG A 179 -5.02 -15.82 0.06
C ARG A 179 -4.97 -17.03 -0.88
N GLN A 180 -3.80 -17.67 -0.96
CA GLN A 180 -3.66 -18.99 -1.56
C GLN A 180 -4.48 -20.01 -0.76
#